data_AF-A0A6F9ZKK5-F1
#
_entry.id   AF-A0A6F9ZKK5-F1
#
_cell.length_a   1.000
_cell.length_b   1.000
_cell.length_c   1.000
_cell.angle_alpha   90.00
_cell.angle_beta   90.00
_cell.angle_gamma   90.00
#
_symmetry.space_group_name_H-M   'P 1'
#
loop_
_entity.id
_entity.type
_entity.pdbx_description
1 polymer ?
#
loop_
_entity_poly.entity_id
_entity_poly.type
_entity_poly.pdbx_seq_one_letter_code
_entity_poly.pdbx_strand_id
1 'polypeptide(L)' 'MARQATNNTLHKAKSSKSDEFYTLLEDIERELVFYKECFRGKTVYCNCDNPKESNFFKYFFKNFRLNETRSIILCS' A
#
# COMPACT_ATOMS: atom_id res chain seq x y z
N MET A 1 11.13 -18.63 -34.57
CA MET A 1 9.82 -18.02 -34.94
C MET A 1 9.67 -16.73 -34.16
N ALA A 2 9.66 -15.57 -34.83
CA ALA A 2 9.56 -14.26 -34.18
C ALA A 2 8.16 -14.08 -33.58
N ARG A 3 8.09 -13.74 -32.29
CA ARG A 3 6.82 -13.51 -31.59
C ARG A 3 6.22 -12.20 -32.11
N GLN A 4 5.13 -12.27 -32.88
CA GLN A 4 4.38 -11.10 -33.30
C GLN A 4 3.72 -10.46 -32.07
N ALA A 5 4.35 -9.41 -31.53
CA ALA A 5 3.75 -8.57 -30.50
C ALA A 5 2.68 -7.69 -31.16
N THR A 6 1.46 -8.20 -31.27
CA THR A 6 0.33 -7.39 -31.70
C THR A 6 0.05 -6.31 -30.64
N ASN A 7 -0.29 -5.09 -31.06
CA ASN A 7 -0.55 -3.95 -30.16
C ASN A 7 -1.55 -4.28 -29.03
N ASN A 8 -2.45 -5.24 -29.27
CA ASN A 8 -3.41 -5.73 -28.29
C ASN A 8 -2.74 -6.42 -27.07
N THR A 9 -1.64 -7.15 -27.28
CA THR A 9 -0.87 -7.80 -26.20
C THR A 9 -0.12 -6.77 -25.35
N LEU A 10 0.36 -5.69 -25.98
CA LEU A 10 1.01 -4.56 -25.30
C LEU A 10 0.01 -3.74 -24.47
N HIS A 11 -1.21 -3.55 -24.96
CA HIS A 11 -2.29 -2.90 -24.19
C HIS A 11 -2.71 -3.73 -22.97
N LYS A 12 -2.87 -5.05 -23.11
CA LYS A 12 -3.14 -5.94 -21.97
C LYS A 12 -2.01 -5.93 -20.95
N ALA A 13 -0.75 -5.95 -21.41
CA ALA A 13 0.41 -5.86 -20.53
C ALA A 13 0.47 -4.51 -19.79
N LYS A 14 0.04 -3.39 -20.39
CA LYS A 14 -0.09 -2.09 -19.73
C LYS A 14 -1.16 -2.08 -18.64
N SER A 15 -2.31 -2.69 -18.91
CA SER A 15 -3.42 -2.80 -17.94
C SER A 15 -3.14 -3.80 -16.82
N SER A 16 -2.29 -4.81 -17.04
CA SER A 16 -1.83 -5.71 -15.97
C SER A 16 -0.68 -5.13 -15.16
N LYS A 17 0.00 -4.09 -15.66
CA LYS A 17 1.12 -3.42 -14.98
C LYS A 17 0.70 -2.35 -14.00
N SER A 18 -0.57 -1.93 -14.02
CA SER A 18 -1.09 -0.92 -13.08
C SER A 18 -1.18 -1.43 -11.65
N ASP A 19 -1.30 -2.75 -11.45
CA ASP A 19 -1.33 -3.36 -10.11
C ASP A 19 0.07 -3.63 -9.54
N GLU A 20 1.13 -3.68 -10.37
CA GLU A 20 2.51 -3.91 -9.91
C GLU A 20 3.10 -2.73 -9.10
N PHE A 21 2.44 -1.57 -9.08
CA PHE A 21 2.88 -0.40 -8.30
C PHE A 21 2.24 -0.29 -6.91
N TYR A 22 1.23 -1.10 -6.60
CA TYR A 22 0.54 -1.00 -5.31
C TYR A 22 0.99 -2.11 -4.38
N THR A 23 1.42 -1.70 -3.19
CA THR A 23 1.71 -2.63 -2.09
C THR A 23 0.42 -3.32 -1.66
N LEU A 24 0.42 -4.65 -1.62
CA LEU A 24 -0.72 -5.40 -1.14
C LEU A 24 -0.86 -5.22 0.38
N LEU A 25 -2.10 -5.25 0.87
CA LEU A 25 -2.36 -5.15 2.30
C LEU A 25 -1.67 -6.27 3.10
N GLU A 26 -1.61 -7.48 2.54
CA GLU A 26 -0.93 -8.62 3.16
C GLU A 26 0.57 -8.38 3.34
N ASP A 27 1.23 -7.79 2.33
CA ASP A 27 2.66 -7.45 2.42
C ASP A 27 2.91 -6.44 3.54
N ILE A 28 2.07 -5.41 3.62
CA ILE A 28 2.12 -4.39 4.68
C ILE A 28 1.91 -5.04 6.06
N GLU A 29 0.92 -5.95 6.19
CA GLU A 29 0.65 -6.66 7.44
C GLU A 29 1.86 -7.53 7.87
N ARG A 30 2.51 -8.21 6.92
CA ARG A 30 3.68 -9.06 7.17
C ARG A 30 4.93 -8.27 7.53
N GLU A 31 5.17 -7.12 6.92
CA GLU A 31 6.37 -6.32 7.20
C GLU A 31 6.21 -5.48 8.47
N LEU A 32 5.09 -4.78 8.63
CA LEU A 32 4.91 -3.82 9.73
C LEU A 32 4.76 -4.49 11.10
N VAL A 33 4.48 -5.79 11.16
CA VAL A 33 4.43 -6.55 12.42
C VAL A 33 5.76 -6.48 13.19
N PHE A 34 6.89 -6.40 12.49
CA PHE A 34 8.22 -6.33 13.08
C PHE A 34 8.57 -4.93 13.59
N TYR A 35 7.87 -3.90 13.13
CA TYR A 35 8.14 -2.49 13.45
C TYR A 35 7.13 -1.88 14.43
N LYS A 36 6.24 -2.69 15.03
CA LYS A 36 5.18 -2.22 15.94
C LYS A 36 5.68 -1.29 17.05
N GLU A 37 6.78 -1.69 17.70
CA GLU A 37 7.42 -0.90 18.78
C GLU A 37 7.90 0.47 18.28
N CYS A 38 8.29 0.59 17.01
CA CYS A 38 8.74 1.85 16.42
C CYS A 38 7.62 2.87 16.24
N PHE A 39 6.36 2.43 16.19
CA PHE A 39 5.18 3.27 16.01
C PHE A 39 4.50 3.68 17.33
N ARG A 40 4.83 3.00 18.42
CA ARG A 40 4.24 3.26 19.74
C ARG A 40 4.46 4.72 20.17
N GLY A 41 3.37 5.42 20.47
CA GLY A 41 3.40 6.83 20.89
C GLY A 41 3.83 7.83 19.82
N LYS A 42 4.06 7.38 18.58
CA LYS A 42 4.45 8.26 17.46
C LYS A 42 3.26 8.58 16.56
N THR A 43 3.44 9.61 15.74
CA THR A 43 2.50 9.99 14.69
C THR A 43 2.98 9.41 13.37
N VAL A 44 2.13 8.65 12.68
CA VAL A 44 2.46 8.05 11.38
C VAL A 44 1.87 8.90 10.27
N TYR A 45 2.73 9.29 9.33
CA TYR A 45 2.35 10.01 8.13
C TYR A 45 2.20 9.01 6.98
N CYS A 46 0.99 8.91 6.42
CA CYS A 46 0.73 8.07 5.26
C CYS A 46 0.65 8.97 4.02
N ASN A 47 1.58 8.80 3.07
CA ASN A 47 1.50 9.52 1.78
C ASN A 47 0.39 8.87 0.92
N CYS A 48 -0.80 9.45 1.04
CA CYS A 48 -2.06 9.08 0.44
C CYS A 48 -2.48 9.90 -0.78
N ASP A 49 -2.36 9.45 -2.04
CA ASP A 49 -3.06 10.19 -3.12
C ASP A 49 -4.59 10.17 -2.90
N ASN A 50 -5.11 9.02 -2.45
CA ASN A 50 -6.50 8.89 -2.04
C ASN A 50 -6.60 8.04 -0.75
N PRO A 51 -6.99 8.63 0.40
CA PRO A 51 -7.04 7.91 1.68
C PRO A 51 -7.96 6.69 1.68
N LYS A 52 -9.02 6.71 0.87
CA LYS A 52 -10.03 5.63 0.80
C LYS A 52 -9.49 4.37 0.11
N GLU A 53 -8.54 4.52 -0.79
CA GLU A 53 -8.02 3.42 -1.61
C GLU A 53 -6.72 2.85 -1.06
N SER A 54 -5.96 3.65 -0.31
CA SER A 54 -4.66 3.25 0.25
C SER A 54 -4.72 2.07 1.23
N ASN A 55 -3.93 1.03 0.94
CA ASN A 55 -3.76 -0.12 1.83
C ASN A 55 -2.98 0.23 3.11
N PHE A 56 -2.08 1.23 3.06
CA PHE A 56 -1.40 1.72 4.27
C PHE A 56 -2.39 2.36 5.24
N PHE A 57 -3.27 3.23 4.74
CA PHE A 57 -4.28 3.85 5.59
C PHE A 57 -5.21 2.79 6.20
N LYS A 58 -5.69 1.83 5.40
CA LYS A 58 -6.51 0.71 5.87
C LYS A 58 -5.80 -0.09 6.97
N TYR A 59 -4.52 -0.41 6.79
CA TYR A 59 -3.73 -1.12 7.79
C TYR A 59 -3.62 -0.33 9.10
N PHE A 60 -3.16 0.91 9.06
CA PHE A 60 -2.94 1.70 10.26
C PHE A 60 -4.25 2.04 10.95
N PHE A 61 -5.34 2.29 10.22
CA PHE A 61 -6.67 2.52 10.79
C PHE A 61 -7.19 1.28 11.52
N LYS A 62 -7.08 0.09 10.89
CA LYS A 62 -7.48 -1.20 11.50
C LYS A 62 -6.63 -1.55 12.73
N ASN A 63 -5.34 -1.23 12.70
CA ASN A 63 -4.38 -1.57 13.75
C ASN A 63 -4.08 -0.41 14.72
N PHE A 64 -4.82 0.70 14.66
CA PHE A 64 -4.53 1.91 15.44
C PHE A 64 -4.48 1.65 16.95
N ARG A 65 -5.42 0.82 17.44
CA ARG A 65 -5.46 0.40 18.85
C ARG A 65 -4.38 -0.62 19.22
N LEU A 66 -3.98 -1.47 18.27
CA LEU A 66 -2.99 -2.53 18.48
C LEU A 66 -1.55 -1.99 18.46
N ASN A 67 -1.30 -0.97 17.64
CA ASN A 67 0.02 -0.38 17.46
C ASN A 67 0.26 0.81 18.41
N GLU A 68 -0.65 1.07 19.36
CA GLU A 68 -0.62 2.19 20.32
C GLU A 68 -0.13 3.52 19.69
N THR A 69 -0.58 3.76 18.46
CA THR A 69 -0.09 4.87 17.64
C THR A 69 -0.80 6.13 18.09
N ARG A 70 -0.07 7.24 18.25
CA ARG A 70 -0.63 8.45 18.85
C ARG A 70 -1.60 9.17 17.90
N SER A 71 -1.28 9.21 16.62
CA SER A 71 -2.10 9.82 15.57
C SER A 71 -1.71 9.30 14.20
N ILE A 72 -2.67 9.23 13.27
CA ILE A 72 -2.41 8.99 11.84
C ILE A 72 -2.70 10.30 11.10
N ILE A 73 -1.74 10.81 10.34
CA ILE A 73 -1.92 11.98 9.49
C ILE A 73 -1.93 11.52 8.03
N LEU A 74 -2.99 11.92 7.34
CA LEU A 74 -3.11 11.82 5.89
C LEU A 74 -2.77 13.20 5.31
N CYS A 75 -1.90 13.24 4.32
CA CYS A 75 -1.78 14.45 3.49
C CYS A 75 -2.45 14.19 2.16
N SER A 76 -3.36 15.09 1.83
CA SER A 76 -3.95 15.29 0.51
C SER A 76 -2.92 15.84 -0.48
#